data_AF-A0A2V8Q6P5-F1
#
_entry.id   AF-A0A2V8Q6P5-F1
#
_cell.length_a   1.000
_cell.length_b   1.000
_cell.length_c   1.000
_cell.angle_alpha   90.00
_cell.angle_beta   90.00
_cell.angle_gamma   90.00
#
_symmetry.space_group_name_H-M   'P 1'
#
loop_
_entity.id
_entity.type
_entity.pdbx_description
1 polymer ?
#
loop_
_entity_poly.entity_id
_entity_poly.type
_entity_poly.pdbx_seq_one_letter_code
_entity_poly.pdbx_strand_id
1 'polypeptide(L)'
;MARGWESKSVEDQKSAAEADRDAQIKPRMSADERAKQERKQSLLLSRSQVVSRLKVATNDRYRAQLQLALDHLDERLREYDQAVKA
;
A
#
# COMPACT_ATOMS: atom_id res chain seq x y z
N MET A 1 14.13 -22.63 5.57
CA MET A 1 12.66 -22.41 5.69
C MET A 1 12.36 -21.01 6.23
N ALA A 2 13.02 -19.98 5.69
CA ALA A 2 12.70 -18.58 5.98
C ALA A 2 11.53 -18.18 5.07
N ARG A 3 10.31 -18.43 5.54
CA ARG A 3 9.06 -17.91 4.97
C ARG A 3 9.19 -16.37 4.98
N GLY A 4 9.27 -15.66 3.86
CA GLY A 4 8.29 -15.57 2.77
C GLY A 4 7.48 -14.29 2.99
N TRP A 5 7.76 -13.23 2.21
CA TRP A 5 6.86 -12.12 1.85
C TRP A 5 7.60 -11.26 0.79
N GLU A 6 7.63 -11.69 -0.47
CA GLU A 6 6.71 -11.21 -1.51
C GLU A 6 6.86 -9.73 -1.89
N SER A 7 8.08 -9.28 -2.21
CA SER A 7 8.30 -8.04 -2.99
C SER A 7 8.66 -8.30 -4.46
N LYS A 8 8.38 -9.50 -5.00
CA LYS A 8 8.83 -9.92 -6.33
C LYS A 8 7.72 -10.51 -7.19
N SER A 9 6.53 -9.91 -7.26
CA SER A 9 5.54 -10.31 -8.28
C SER A 9 4.35 -9.37 -8.51
N VAL A 10 4.53 -8.04 -8.50
CA VAL A 10 3.42 -7.12 -8.89
C VAL A 10 3.75 -6.27 -10.13
N GLU A 11 4.94 -6.42 -10.71
CA GLU A 11 5.32 -5.69 -11.94
C GLU A 11 4.93 -6.45 -13.23
N ASP A 12 4.65 -7.75 -13.17
CA ASP A 12 4.49 -8.59 -14.38
C ASP A 12 3.07 -8.70 -14.97
N GLN A 13 2.05 -8.08 -14.37
CA GLN A 13 0.64 -8.24 -14.82
C GLN A 13 0.09 -7.09 -15.68
N LYS A 14 0.92 -6.30 -16.37
CA LYS A 14 0.42 -5.16 -17.19
C LYS A 14 0.85 -5.16 -18.67
N SER A 15 1.55 -6.18 -19.17
CA SER A 15 1.84 -6.27 -20.62
C SER A 15 0.63 -6.67 -21.49
N ALA A 16 -0.50 -7.08 -20.90
CA ALA A 16 -1.69 -7.50 -21.66
C ALA A 16 -2.75 -6.40 -21.85
N ALA A 17 -2.64 -5.26 -21.15
CA ALA A 17 -3.70 -4.23 -21.12
C ALA A 17 -3.44 -3.02 -22.04
N GLU A 18 -2.37 -3.05 -22.85
CA GLU A 18 -2.05 -1.99 -23.82
C GLU A 18 -2.76 -2.16 -25.17
N ALA A 19 -3.26 -3.37 -25.49
CA ALA A 19 -3.90 -3.68 -26.77
C ALA A 19 -5.33 -3.10 -26.91
N ASP A 20 -5.94 -2.62 -25.83
CA ASP A 20 -7.34 -2.15 -25.81
C ASP A 20 -7.45 -0.62 -25.66
N ARG A 21 -6.44 0.10 -26.16
CA ARG A 21 -6.29 1.56 -26.00
C ARG A 21 -6.97 2.43 -27.06
N ASP A 22 -7.54 1.83 -28.11
CA ASP A 22 -8.11 2.61 -29.22
C ASP A 22 -9.57 3.07 -29.05
N ALA A 23 -10.34 2.51 -28.11
CA ALA A 23 -11.80 2.64 -28.25
C ALA A 23 -12.50 3.76 -27.47
N GLN A 24 -12.03 4.22 -26.30
CA GLN A 24 -12.86 5.15 -25.50
C GLN A 24 -12.10 6.22 -24.72
N ILE A 25 -12.39 7.45 -25.12
CA ILE A 25 -12.21 8.72 -24.45
C ILE A 25 -12.94 8.68 -23.10
N LYS A 26 -12.27 8.15 -22.08
CA LYS A 26 -12.44 8.53 -20.67
C LYS A 26 -11.08 9.04 -20.22
N PRO A 27 -10.99 9.97 -19.25
CA PRO A 27 -9.73 10.25 -18.61
C PRO A 27 -9.33 8.96 -17.88
N ARG A 28 -8.61 8.08 -18.59
CA ARG A 28 -7.93 6.93 -18.03
C ARG A 28 -7.01 7.57 -17.02
N MET A 29 -7.25 7.30 -15.74
CA MET A 29 -6.36 7.73 -14.67
C MET A 29 -4.93 7.71 -15.17
N SER A 30 -4.27 8.87 -15.10
CA SER A 30 -2.92 8.99 -15.62
C SER A 30 -2.03 7.97 -14.92
N ALA A 31 -0.93 7.54 -15.56
CA ALA A 31 -0.01 6.58 -14.93
C ALA A 31 0.41 7.05 -13.52
N ASP A 32 0.53 8.35 -13.33
CA ASP A 32 0.83 9.00 -12.05
C ASP A 32 -0.28 8.85 -11.02
N GLU A 33 -1.55 9.03 -11.41
CA GLU A 33 -2.70 8.82 -10.52
C GLU A 33 -2.83 7.36 -10.07
N ARG A 34 -2.50 6.42 -10.96
CA ARG A 34 -2.49 4.99 -10.62
C ARG A 34 -1.36 4.66 -9.65
N ALA A 35 -0.15 5.12 -9.92
CA ALA A 35 0.99 4.93 -9.02
C ALA A 35 0.74 5.57 -7.64
N LYS A 36 0.07 6.73 -7.62
CA LYS A 36 -0.41 7.37 -6.40
C LYS A 36 -1.37 6.44 -5.63
N GLN A 37 -2.44 5.97 -6.26
CA GLN A 37 -3.36 5.04 -5.60
C GLN A 37 -2.69 3.76 -5.11
N GLU A 38 -1.80 3.16 -5.90
CA GLU A 38 -1.06 1.95 -5.52
C GLU A 38 -0.24 2.16 -4.24
N ARG A 39 0.46 3.29 -4.13
CA ARG A 39 1.20 3.67 -2.91
C ARG A 39 0.28 3.84 -1.70
N LYS A 40 -0.90 4.45 -1.88
CA LYS A 40 -1.88 4.57 -0.80
C LYS A 40 -2.38 3.20 -0.34
N GLN A 41 -2.70 2.32 -1.29
CA GLN A 41 -3.19 0.98 -0.99
C GLN A 41 -2.13 0.15 -0.25
N SER A 42 -0.85 0.25 -0.62
CA SER A 42 0.22 -0.48 0.08
C SER A 42 0.40 -0.01 1.53
N LEU A 43 0.30 1.30 1.78
CA LEU A 43 0.32 1.86 3.14
C LEU A 43 -0.88 1.39 3.98
N LEU A 44 -2.09 1.41 3.41
CA LEU A 44 -3.30 0.93 4.08
C LEU A 44 -3.23 -0.58 4.39
N LEU A 45 -2.72 -1.37 3.45
CA LEU A 45 -2.53 -2.80 3.66
C LEU A 45 -1.56 -3.06 4.83
N SER A 46 -0.41 -2.38 4.83
CA SER A 46 0.58 -2.49 5.90
C SER A 46 -0.01 -2.10 7.26
N ARG A 47 -0.78 -1.02 7.31
CA ARG A 47 -1.50 -0.58 8.52
C ARG A 47 -2.45 -1.66 9.03
N SER A 48 -3.27 -2.23 8.16
CA SER A 48 -4.24 -3.26 8.55
C SER A 48 -3.56 -4.52 9.09
N GLN A 49 -2.43 -4.92 8.51
CA GLN A 49 -1.62 -6.04 8.98
C GLN A 49 -1.06 -5.78 10.38
N VAL A 50 -0.52 -4.58 10.64
CA VAL A 50 0.01 -4.21 11.95
C VAL A 50 -1.10 -4.19 13.00
N VAL A 51 -2.27 -3.62 12.69
CA VAL A 51 -3.44 -3.64 13.58
C VAL A 51 -3.90 -5.06 13.88
N SER A 52 -3.94 -5.94 12.87
CA SER A 52 -4.29 -7.35 13.06
C SER A 52 -3.30 -8.05 14.01
N ARG A 53 -1.99 -7.78 13.84
CA ARG A 53 -0.94 -8.31 14.72
C ARG A 53 -1.04 -7.78 16.15
N LEU A 54 -1.38 -6.49 16.33
CA LEU A 54 -1.60 -5.89 17.64
C LEU A 54 -2.74 -6.57 18.42
N LYS A 55 -3.81 -6.98 17.74
CA LYS A 55 -4.95 -7.65 18.37
C LYS A 55 -4.59 -9.02 18.97
N VAL A 56 -3.64 -9.72 18.37
CA VAL A 56 -3.21 -11.05 18.82
C VAL A 56 -1.90 -11.04 19.61
N ALA A 57 -1.19 -9.92 19.66
CA ALA A 57 0.08 -9.78 20.36
C ALA A 57 -0.14 -9.77 21.87
N THR A 58 0.42 -10.76 22.56
CA THR A 58 0.38 -10.88 24.03
C THR A 58 1.66 -10.38 24.70
N ASN A 59 2.75 -10.23 23.96
CA ASN A 59 4.02 -9.75 24.48
C ASN A 59 4.08 -8.21 24.42
N ASP A 60 4.24 -7.57 25.58
CA ASP A 60 4.23 -6.10 25.71
C ASP A 60 5.32 -5.41 24.90
N ARG A 61 6.54 -5.97 24.85
CA ARG A 61 7.64 -5.40 24.06
C ARG A 61 7.32 -5.44 22.57
N TYR A 62 6.79 -6.57 22.10
CA TYR A 62 6.40 -6.73 20.70
C TYR A 62 5.22 -5.82 20.35
N ARG A 63 4.25 -5.68 21.26
CA ARG A 63 3.11 -4.78 21.13
C ARG A 63 3.55 -3.31 21.04
N ALA A 64 4.52 -2.88 21.85
CA ALA A 64 5.10 -1.55 21.77
C ALA A 64 5.79 -1.29 20.41
N GLN A 65 6.52 -2.28 19.88
CA GLN A 65 7.12 -2.18 18.54
C GLN A 65 6.08 -2.06 17.43
N LEU A 66 5.00 -2.85 17.50
CA LEU A 66 3.90 -2.76 16.54
C LEU A 66 3.16 -1.43 16.64
N GLN A 67 3.03 -0.85 17.83
CA GLN A 67 2.42 0.48 18.02
C GLN A 67 3.27 1.57 17.36
N LEU A 68 4.59 1.56 17.57
CA LEU A 68 5.51 2.49 16.90
C LEU A 68 5.43 2.36 15.37
N ALA A 69 5.37 1.12 14.86
CA ALA A 69 5.20 0.88 13.43
C ALA A 69 3.86 1.41 12.91
N LEU A 70 2.78 1.26 13.68
CA LEU A 70 1.47 1.77 13.34
C LEU A 70 1.47 3.31 13.27
N ASP A 71 2.06 3.97 14.25
CA ASP A 71 2.13 5.43 14.32
C ASP A 71 2.91 6.01 13.12
N HIS A 72 4.02 5.37 12.75
CA HIS A 72 4.78 5.77 11.55
C HIS A 72 3.96 5.56 10.26
N LEU A 73 3.23 4.44 10.13
CA LEU A 73 2.37 4.21 8.96
C LEU A 73 1.22 5.24 8.87
N ASP A 74 0.65 5.63 10.00
CA ASP A 74 -0.40 6.64 10.08
C ASP A 74 0.14 8.04 9.73
N GLU A 75 1.37 8.38 10.14
CA GLU A 75 2.05 9.60 9.72
C GLU A 75 2.26 9.64 8.21
N ARG A 76 2.81 8.56 7.62
CA ARG A 76 3.00 8.45 6.16
C ARG A 76 1.70 8.58 5.38
N LEU A 77 0.60 8.01 5.89
CA LEU A 77 -0.72 8.15 5.28
C LEU A 77 -1.22 9.60 5.33
N ARG A 78 -1.00 10.32 6.43
CA ARG A 78 -1.35 11.74 6.55
C ARG A 78 -0.53 12.61 5.62
N GLU A 79 0.79 12.43 5.59
CA GLU A 79 1.69 13.12 4.66
C GLU A 79 1.25 12.90 3.21
N TYR A 80 0.95 11.64 2.86
CA TYR A 80 0.49 11.27 1.54
C TYR A 80 -0.84 11.92 1.19
N ASP A 81 -1.84 11.88 2.08
CA ASP A 81 -3.15 12.49 1.84
C ASP A 81 -3.07 14.03 1.76
N GLN A 82 -2.14 14.67 2.46
CA GLN A 82 -1.86 16.10 2.32
C GLN A 82 -1.22 16.40 0.96
N ALA A 83 -0.23 15.59 0.54
CA ALA A 83 0.46 15.75 -0.75
C ALA A 83 -0.44 15.48 -1.97
N VAL A 84 -1.52 14.72 -1.82
CA VAL A 84 -2.53 14.52 -2.89
C VAL A 84 -3.54 15.67 -2.94
N LYS A 85 -3.78 16.38 -1.82
CA LYS A 85 -4.71 17.50 -1.74
C LYS A 85 -4.11 18.85 -2.14
N ALA A 86 -2.79 19.00 -1.99
CA ALA A 86 -2.02 20.16 -2.42
C ALA A 86 -1.79 20.15 -3.94
#